data_AF-A0A967KF28-F1
#
_entry.id   AF-A0A967KF28-F1
#
_cell.length_a   1.000
_cell.length_b   1.000
_cell.length_c   1.000
_cell.angle_alpha   90.00
_cell.angle_beta   90.00
_cell.angle_gamma   90.00
#
_symmetry.space_group_name_H-M   'P 1'
#
loop_
_entity.id
_entity.type
_entity.pdbx_description
1 polymer ?
#
loop_
_entity_poly.entity_id
_entity_poly.type
_entity_poly.pdbx_seq_one_letter_code
_entity_poly.pdbx_strand_id
1 'polypeptide(L)'
;MIVGLVKLKNTNTGDTLTKGVEVALPPIVFPTPSISMAIVPKEKGDEEKISTGLTRLHDEDPTFAFAFDPEIKQLIISGIGELHLDIILARLKRKYNVSVDLVKPRMKYRE
;
A
#
# COMPACT_ATOMS: atom_id res chain seq x y z
N MET A 1 -3.30 -12.02 26.49
CA MET A 1 -4.07 -10.76 26.54
C MET A 1 -3.57 -9.89 25.40
N ILE A 2 -4.44 -9.48 24.49
CA ILE A 2 -4.07 -8.60 23.36
C ILE A 2 -4.52 -7.19 23.75
N VAL A 3 -3.63 -6.21 23.62
CA VAL A 3 -3.88 -4.80 23.98
C VAL A 3 -3.55 -3.90 22.80
N GLY A 4 -4.37 -2.88 22.56
CA GLY A 4 -4.12 -1.86 21.54
C GLY A 4 -3.39 -0.67 22.16
N LEU A 5 -2.17 -0.39 21.72
CA LEU A 5 -1.42 0.79 22.12
C LEU A 5 -1.66 1.90 21.09
N VAL A 6 -2.11 3.06 21.56
CA VAL A 6 -2.27 4.26 20.73
C VAL A 6 -1.07 5.19 20.92
N LYS A 7 -0.65 5.90 19.86
CA LYS A 7 0.36 6.97 19.90
C LYS A 7 1.82 6.50 20.08
N LEU A 8 2.15 5.30 19.62
CA LEU A 8 3.54 4.89 19.41
C LEU A 8 4.15 5.66 18.23
N LYS A 9 5.37 6.20 18.42
CA LYS A 9 6.14 6.86 17.36
C LYS A 9 7.13 5.84 16.79
N ASN A 10 7.22 5.74 15.46
CA ASN A 10 8.10 4.82 14.74
C ASN A 10 7.90 3.33 15.10
N THR A 11 6.70 2.80 14.92
CA THR A 11 6.46 1.37 15.11
C THR A 11 5.56 0.91 13.97
N ASN A 12 6.07 0.02 13.12
CA ASN A 12 5.35 -0.48 11.96
C ASN A 12 4.81 -1.89 12.23
N THR A 13 3.95 -2.37 11.34
CA THR A 13 3.43 -3.74 11.39
C THR A 13 4.59 -4.74 11.32
N GLY A 14 4.83 -5.49 12.40
CA GLY A 14 5.91 -6.48 12.51
C GLY A 14 7.03 -6.11 13.48
N ASP A 15 7.03 -4.90 14.04
CA ASP A 15 8.01 -4.50 15.05
C ASP A 15 7.82 -5.27 16.38
N THR A 16 8.95 -5.71 16.96
CA THR A 16 8.97 -6.39 18.26
C THR A 16 9.32 -5.38 19.35
N LEU A 17 8.36 -5.05 20.22
CA LEU A 17 8.59 -4.18 21.37
C LEU A 17 9.10 -5.01 22.56
N THR A 18 10.34 -4.76 23.00
CA THR A 18 10.92 -5.41 24.18
C THR A 18 11.36 -4.37 25.22
N LYS A 19 11.48 -4.80 26.48
CA LYS A 19 12.09 -4.01 27.54
C LYS A 19 13.44 -4.60 27.91
N GLY A 20 14.52 -4.05 27.36
CA GLY A 20 15.90 -4.30 27.82
C GLY A 20 16.56 -5.60 27.33
N VAL A 21 15.94 -6.35 26.42
CA VAL A 21 16.55 -7.54 25.80
C VAL A 21 16.31 -7.50 24.29
N GLU A 22 17.35 -7.52 23.47
CA GLU A 22 17.22 -7.56 22.01
C GLU A 22 16.74 -8.94 21.55
N VAL A 23 15.44 -9.17 21.65
CA VAL A 23 14.77 -10.33 21.05
C VAL A 23 14.04 -9.84 19.82
N ALA A 24 14.54 -10.19 18.64
CA ALA A 24 13.82 -10.02 17.39
C ALA A 24 12.96 -11.26 17.16
N LEU A 25 11.64 -11.09 17.03
CA LEU A 25 10.79 -12.16 16.51
C LEU A 25 11.09 -12.36 15.01
N PRO A 26 10.91 -13.57 14.48
CA PRO A 26 11.07 -13.79 13.05
C PRO A 26 10.15 -12.86 12.26
N PRO A 27 10.66 -12.17 11.23
CA PRO A 27 9.88 -11.22 10.46
C PRO A 27 8.70 -11.93 9.80
N ILE A 28 7.55 -11.27 9.77
CA ILE A 28 6.40 -11.75 9.02
C ILE A 28 6.77 -11.66 7.53
N VAL A 29 6.88 -12.82 6.89
CA VAL A 29 7.08 -12.90 5.44
C VAL A 29 5.74 -12.61 4.78
N PHE A 30 5.54 -11.37 4.32
CA PHE A 30 4.37 -11.04 3.54
C PHE A 30 4.46 -11.72 2.16
N PRO A 31 3.39 -12.36 1.69
CA PRO A 31 3.39 -13.02 0.39
C PRO A 31 3.62 -11.98 -0.70
N THR A 32 4.36 -12.38 -1.75
CA THR A 32 4.59 -11.50 -2.89
C THR A 32 3.26 -11.17 -3.57
N PRO A 33 3.02 -9.89 -3.89
CA PRO A 33 1.80 -9.49 -4.56
C PRO A 33 1.71 -10.18 -5.93
N SER A 34 0.63 -10.93 -6.16
CA SER A 34 0.45 -11.75 -7.36
C SER A 34 -0.19 -10.99 -8.53
N ILE A 35 -0.88 -9.88 -8.25
CA ILE A 35 -1.53 -9.07 -9.29
C ILE A 35 -1.07 -7.63 -9.23
N SER A 36 -0.70 -7.10 -10.38
CA SER A 36 -0.38 -5.69 -10.58
C SER A 36 -1.51 -5.03 -11.37
N MET A 37 -1.85 -3.78 -11.04
CA MET A 37 -2.75 -2.93 -11.81
C MET A 37 -2.22 -1.51 -11.87
N ALA A 38 -2.50 -0.81 -12.97
CA ALA A 38 -2.18 0.61 -13.07
C ALA A 38 -3.37 1.42 -12.54
N ILE A 39 -3.08 2.40 -11.70
CA ILE A 39 -4.03 3.37 -11.18
C ILE A 39 -3.86 4.65 -11.99
N VAL A 40 -4.98 5.12 -12.56
CA VAL A 40 -5.02 6.41 -13.28
C VAL A 40 -5.93 7.38 -12.51
N PRO A 41 -5.42 8.57 -12.14
CA PRO A 41 -6.26 9.60 -11.53
C PRO A 41 -7.29 10.12 -12.55
N LYS A 42 -8.55 10.32 -12.13
CA LYS A 42 -9.53 11.00 -12.98
C LYS A 42 -9.23 12.48 -13.18
N GLU A 43 -8.67 13.13 -12.16
CA GLU A 43 -8.31 14.55 -12.18
C GLU A 43 -6.81 14.75 -11.98
N LYS A 44 -6.21 15.62 -12.79
CA LYS A 44 -4.77 15.99 -12.76
C LYS A 44 -4.34 16.75 -11.48
N GLY A 45 -5.25 16.99 -10.54
CA GLY A 45 -4.96 17.64 -9.25
C GLY A 45 -4.96 16.70 -8.06
N ASP A 46 -5.35 15.44 -8.23
CA ASP A 46 -5.45 14.49 -7.14
C ASP A 46 -4.24 13.55 -7.00
N GLU A 47 -3.24 13.67 -7.87
CA GLU A 47 -2.01 12.87 -7.84
C GLU A 47 -1.31 12.93 -6.48
N GLU A 48 -1.20 14.13 -5.89
CA GLU A 48 -0.58 14.31 -4.57
C GLU A 48 -1.39 13.66 -3.44
N LYS A 49 -2.72 13.72 -3.52
CA LYS A 49 -3.61 13.09 -2.53
C LYS A 49 -3.58 11.57 -2.64
N ILE A 50 -3.50 11.04 -3.86
CA ILE A 50 -3.36 9.60 -4.11
C ILE A 50 -2.04 9.10 -3.55
N SER A 51 -0.93 9.78 -3.87
CA SER A 51 0.40 9.42 -3.37
C SER A 51 0.46 9.42 -1.84
N THR A 52 -0.10 10.46 -1.21
CA THR A 52 -0.18 10.56 0.26
C THR A 52 -1.11 9.51 0.86
N GLY A 53 -2.23 9.22 0.19
CA GLY A 53 -3.21 8.22 0.63
C GLY A 53 -2.67 6.79 0.54
N LEU A 54 -1.98 6.46 -0.55
CA LEU A 54 -1.33 5.17 -0.76
C LEU A 54 -0.19 4.95 0.23
N THR A 55 0.64 5.97 0.48
CA THR A 55 1.71 5.89 1.49
C THR A 55 1.14 5.57 2.87
N ARG A 56 0.06 6.25 3.29
CA ARG A 56 -0.59 5.96 4.58
C ARG A 56 -1.23 4.58 4.63
N LEU A 57 -1.87 4.16 3.54
CA LEU A 57 -2.47 2.82 3.47
C LEU A 57 -1.40 1.73 3.52
N HIS A 58 -0.23 1.97 2.94
CA HIS A 58 0.90 1.03 2.94
C HIS A 58 1.56 0.92 4.32
N ASP A 59 1.59 2.03 5.06
CA ASP A 59 2.01 2.06 6.46
C ASP A 59 1.04 1.25 7.35
N GLU A 60 -0.27 1.36 7.09
CA GLU A 60 -1.30 0.56 7.77
C GLU A 60 -1.24 -0.93 7.37
N ASP A 61 -0.93 -1.23 6.10
CA ASP A 61 -0.97 -2.58 5.53
C ASP A 61 0.21 -2.81 4.57
N PRO A 62 1.29 -3.47 5.01
CA PRO A 62 2.48 -3.72 4.19
C PRO A 62 2.27 -4.85 3.16
N THR A 63 1.06 -5.40 3.01
CA THR A 63 0.79 -6.55 2.13
C THR A 63 0.64 -6.16 0.65
N PHE A 64 0.44 -4.88 0.36
CA PHE A 64 0.42 -4.36 -1.01
C PHE A 64 1.64 -3.47 -1.24
N ALA A 65 2.19 -3.51 -2.45
CA ALA A 65 3.25 -2.62 -2.89
C ALA A 65 2.70 -1.63 -3.91
N PHE A 66 3.28 -0.44 -3.98
CA PHE A 66 2.97 0.50 -5.06
C PHE A 66 4.27 1.12 -5.57
N ALA A 67 4.33 1.39 -6.86
CA ALA A 67 5.48 1.97 -7.53
C ALA A 67 4.99 3.02 -8.53
N PHE A 68 5.70 4.14 -8.61
CA PHE A 68 5.45 5.12 -9.66
C PHE A 68 6.36 4.82 -10.86
N ASP A 69 5.77 4.64 -12.03
CA ASP A 69 6.49 4.35 -13.27
C ASP A 69 6.66 5.64 -14.08
N PRO A 70 7.87 6.23 -14.14
CA PRO A 70 8.11 7.52 -14.78
C PRO A 70 7.97 7.47 -16.31
N GLU A 71 8.10 6.29 -16.92
CA GLU A 71 7.99 6.10 -18.37
C GLU A 71 6.55 6.25 -18.86
N ILE A 72 5.60 5.72 -18.09
CA ILE A 72 4.17 5.76 -18.42
C ILE A 72 3.46 6.91 -17.67
N LYS A 73 4.15 7.52 -16.69
CA LYS A 73 3.61 8.48 -15.71
C LYS A 73 2.35 7.93 -15.04
N GLN A 74 2.42 6.66 -14.65
CA GLN A 74 1.32 5.94 -14.03
C GLN A 74 1.78 5.33 -12.72
N LEU A 75 0.85 5.21 -11.78
CA LEU A 75 1.13 4.61 -10.49
C LEU A 75 0.64 3.17 -10.55
N ILE A 76 1.56 2.22 -10.39
CA ILE A 76 1.28 0.80 -10.42
C ILE A 76 1.10 0.33 -8.98
N ILE A 77 -0.01 -0.34 -8.72
CA ILE A 77 -0.30 -1.01 -7.45
C ILE A 77 -0.20 -2.52 -7.64
N SER A 78 0.42 -3.18 -6.68
CA SER A 78 0.62 -4.62 -6.67
C SER A 78 0.04 -5.17 -5.38
N GLY A 79 -0.94 -6.05 -5.48
CA GLY A 79 -1.63 -6.66 -4.35
C GLY A 79 -1.66 -8.18 -4.44
N ILE A 80 -2.10 -8.81 -3.36
CA ILE A 80 -2.24 -10.27 -3.28
C ILE A 80 -3.42 -10.77 -4.14
N GLY A 81 -4.44 -9.93 -4.39
CA GLY A 81 -5.59 -10.29 -5.23
C GLY A 81 -6.43 -9.10 -5.66
N GLU A 82 -7.34 -9.33 -6.61
CA GLU A 82 -8.23 -8.32 -7.19
C GLU A 82 -9.11 -7.63 -6.12
N LEU A 83 -9.65 -8.42 -5.18
CA LEU A 83 -10.47 -7.90 -4.09
C LEU A 83 -9.69 -6.95 -3.16
N HIS A 84 -8.40 -7.23 -2.94
CA HIS A 84 -7.55 -6.38 -2.10
C HIS A 84 -7.39 -4.99 -2.73
N LEU A 85 -7.18 -4.94 -4.05
CA LEU A 85 -7.09 -3.70 -4.80
C LEU A 85 -8.41 -2.92 -4.78
N ASP A 86 -9.55 -3.60 -4.92
CA ASP A 86 -10.87 -2.95 -4.89
C ASP A 86 -11.15 -2.28 -3.53
N ILE A 87 -10.79 -2.95 -2.43
CA ILE A 87 -10.90 -2.42 -1.07
C ILE A 87 -10.00 -1.19 -0.88
N ILE A 88 -8.78 -1.21 -1.40
CA ILE A 88 -7.86 -0.06 -1.34
C ILE A 88 -8.45 1.16 -2.05
N LEU A 89 -9.03 0.96 -3.24
CA LEU A 89 -9.68 2.05 -3.99
C LEU A 89 -10.90 2.59 -3.26
N ALA A 90 -11.72 1.70 -2.69
CA ALA A 90 -12.85 2.10 -1.86
C ALA A 90 -12.41 2.91 -0.64
N ARG A 91 -11.27 2.55 0.00
CA ARG A 91 -10.68 3.31 1.10
C ARG A 91 -10.15 4.67 0.66
N LEU A 92 -9.44 4.74 -0.48
CA LEU A 92 -8.97 5.99 -1.07
C LEU A 92 -10.13 6.95 -1.36
N LYS A 93 -11.19 6.43 -1.99
CA LYS A 93 -12.39 7.20 -2.29
C LYS A 93 -13.11 7.69 -1.03
N ARG A 94 -13.21 6.86 0.01
CA ARG A 94 -13.86 7.25 1.28
C ARG A 94 -13.05 8.23 2.12
N LYS A 95 -11.73 8.01 2.28
CA LYS A 95 -10.87 8.85 3.14
C LYS A 95 -10.43 10.15 2.44
N TYR A 96 -10.16 10.11 1.14
CA TYR A 96 -9.54 11.22 0.41
C TYR A 96 -10.43 11.83 -0.67
N ASN A 97 -11.64 11.28 -0.87
CA ASN A 97 -12.59 11.71 -1.89
C ASN A 97 -12.01 11.71 -3.32
N VAL A 98 -10.99 10.89 -3.56
CA VAL A 98 -10.34 10.80 -4.87
C VAL A 98 -10.95 9.64 -5.66
N SER A 99 -11.22 9.90 -6.95
CA SER A 99 -11.61 8.86 -7.90
C SER A 99 -10.43 8.47 -8.79
N VAL A 100 -10.17 7.17 -8.81
CA VAL A 100 -9.10 6.55 -9.57
C VAL A 100 -9.67 5.40 -10.38
N ASP A 101 -9.23 5.26 -11.63
CA ASP A 101 -9.60 4.16 -12.51
C ASP A 101 -8.50 3.10 -12.51
N LEU A 102 -8.93 1.84 -12.43
CA LEU A 102 -8.06 0.68 -12.60
C LEU A 102 -7.90 0.41 -14.09
N VAL A 103 -6.66 0.44 -14.55
CA VAL A 103 -6.29 0.02 -15.89
C VAL A 103 -5.43 -1.22 -15.77
N LYS A 104 -5.63 -2.21 -16.65
CA LYS A 104 -4.70 -3.33 -16.74
C LYS A 104 -3.30 -2.73 -16.96
N PRO A 105 -2.31 -3.09 -16.12
CA PRO A 105 -1.01 -2.49 -16.24
C PRO A 105 -0.45 -2.92 -17.60
N ARG A 106 0.20 -1.99 -18.30
CA ARG A 106 1.04 -2.38 -19.41
C ARG A 106 2.22 -3.14 -18.84
N MET A 107 2.13 -4.46 -18.85
CA MET A 107 3.20 -5.35 -18.45
C MET A 107 4.37 -5.15 -19.42
N LYS A 108 5.38 -4.39 -19.02
CA LYS A 108 6.74 -4.68 -19.49
C LYS A 108 7.16 -5.92 -18.71
N TYR A 109 7.15 -7.08 -19.37
CA TYR A 109 7.87 -8.24 -18.89
C TYR A 109 9.29 -7.77 -18.53
N ARG A 110 9.65 -7.81 -17.25
CA ARG A 110 11.05 -7.87 -16.84
C ARG A 110 11.35 -9.35 -16.65
N GLU A 111 12.42 -9.79 -17.33
CA GLU A 111 13.08 -11.10 -17.21
C GLU A 111 13.17 -11.62 -15.77
#